data_AF-A0A1I0QF57-F1
#
_entry.id   AF-A0A1I0QF57-F1
#
_cell.length_a   1.000
_cell.length_b   1.000
_cell.length_c   1.000
_cell.angle_alpha   90.00
_cell.angle_beta   90.00
_cell.angle_gamma   90.00
#
_symmetry.space_group_name_H-M   'P 1'
#
loop_
_entity.id
_entity.type
_entity.pdbx_description
1 polymer ?
#
loop_
_entity_poly.entity_id
_entity_poly.type
_entity_poly.pdbx_seq_one_letter_code
_entity_poly.pdbx_strand_id
1 'polypeptide(L)'
;MARKNKKLGQYFAELMVVIVGITIAFALESYSENVKQDEKEAQYLRALQADLANDISELKEHIDTTNQLISLTGDMFKFIYMKAPVDSFSRRHVTATYSTPYFSGNNGTYLSMINSGDLNLLSDFELRQALVKYYTLSYSDLRRADKFVDELVSNSMYPYILKNVAFHPIEDRIEDSTPLKTNEAINLMGSYFNMLANRNEKYDELVDVCKALDKLISSKL
;
A
#
# COMPACT_ATOMS: atom_id res chain seq x y z
N MET A 1 10.68 80.49 -17.95
CA MET A 1 10.27 79.08 -18.15
C MET A 1 10.90 78.10 -17.14
N ALA A 2 11.05 78.42 -15.83
CA ALA A 2 11.84 77.57 -14.91
C ALA A 2 11.06 76.90 -13.75
N ARG A 3 9.73 77.07 -13.66
CA ARG A 3 8.95 76.62 -12.48
C ARG A 3 8.24 75.27 -12.64
N LYS A 4 8.24 74.69 -13.84
CA LYS A 4 7.48 73.46 -14.18
C LYS A 4 8.24 72.16 -13.82
N ASN A 5 9.57 72.17 -13.85
CA ASN A 5 10.40 70.97 -13.65
C ASN A 5 10.48 70.50 -12.18
N LYS A 6 10.38 71.41 -11.19
CA LYS A 6 10.40 71.04 -9.77
C LYS A 6 9.19 70.20 -9.33
N LYS A 7 8.01 70.41 -9.96
CA LYS A 7 6.80 69.65 -9.63
C LYS A 7 6.83 68.24 -10.20
N LEU A 8 7.40 68.05 -11.40
CA LEU A 8 7.48 66.73 -12.04
C LEU A 8 8.34 65.75 -11.23
N GLY A 9 9.48 66.21 -10.70
CA GLY A 9 10.36 65.40 -9.85
C GLY A 9 9.72 65.01 -8.51
N GLN A 10 8.88 65.89 -7.94
CA GLN A 10 8.12 65.58 -6.72
C GLN A 10 7.05 64.53 -6.96
N TYR A 11 6.24 64.66 -8.02
CA TYR A 11 5.24 63.65 -8.35
C TYR A 11 5.87 62.30 -8.74
N PHE A 12 7.05 62.31 -9.35
CA PHE A 12 7.81 61.09 -9.62
C PHE A 12 8.31 60.42 -8.34
N ALA A 13 8.87 61.19 -7.39
CA ALA A 13 9.29 60.64 -6.10
C ALA A 13 8.10 60.09 -5.30
N GLU A 14 6.96 60.77 -5.32
CA GLU A 14 5.71 60.32 -4.68
C GLU A 14 5.21 59.01 -5.32
N LEU A 15 5.21 58.92 -6.65
CA LEU A 15 4.89 57.68 -7.37
C LEU A 15 5.87 56.54 -7.02
N MET A 16 7.17 56.82 -6.90
CA MET A 16 8.16 55.81 -6.50
C MET A 16 7.90 55.29 -5.09
N VAL A 17 7.56 56.16 -4.14
CA VAL A 17 7.21 55.75 -2.77
C VAL A 17 5.97 54.84 -2.77
N VAL A 18 4.95 55.16 -3.57
CA VAL A 18 3.75 54.31 -3.72
C VAL A 18 4.10 52.95 -4.32
N ILE A 19 4.89 52.92 -5.40
CA ILE A 19 5.32 51.66 -6.03
C ILE A 19 6.10 50.80 -5.03
N VAL A 20 7.07 51.38 -4.33
CA VAL A 20 7.87 50.65 -3.31
C VAL A 20 6.97 50.12 -2.19
N GLY A 21 6.02 50.92 -1.71
CA GLY A 21 5.08 50.50 -0.67
C GLY A 21 4.23 49.30 -1.11
N ILE A 22 3.67 49.36 -2.33
CA ILE A 22 2.86 48.28 -2.90
C ILE A 22 3.72 47.03 -3.14
N THR A 23 4.92 47.18 -3.70
CA THR A 23 5.84 46.06 -3.93
C THR A 23 6.25 45.37 -2.63
N ILE A 24 6.55 46.12 -1.57
CA ILE A 24 6.88 45.54 -0.25
C ILE A 24 5.67 44.80 0.33
N ALA A 25 4.47 45.37 0.21
CA ALA A 25 3.25 44.71 0.70
C ALA A 25 3.03 43.36 0.01
N PHE A 26 3.10 43.32 -1.32
CA PHE A 26 3.00 42.07 -2.08
C PHE A 26 4.13 41.09 -1.75
N ALA A 27 5.36 41.57 -1.57
CA ALA A 27 6.48 40.71 -1.22
C ALA A 27 6.30 40.05 0.16
N LEU A 28 5.78 40.80 1.15
CA LEU A 28 5.48 40.26 2.48
C LEU A 28 4.32 39.27 2.45
N GLU A 29 3.29 39.53 1.63
CA GLU A 29 2.16 38.63 1.42
C GLU A 29 2.63 37.30 0.80
N SER A 30 3.37 37.36 -0.32
CA SER A 30 3.93 36.15 -0.96
C SER A 30 4.87 35.38 -0.04
N TYR A 31 5.69 36.07 0.77
CA TYR A 31 6.54 35.40 1.76
C TYR A 31 5.72 34.66 2.82
N SER A 32 4.68 35.31 3.37
CA SER A 32 3.80 34.66 4.35
C SER A 32 3.03 33.48 3.75
N GLU A 33 2.65 33.55 2.48
CA GLU A 33 1.99 32.44 1.77
C GLU A 33 2.93 31.26 1.55
N ASN A 34 4.17 31.51 1.13
CA ASN A 34 5.18 30.46 0.95
C ASN A 34 5.46 29.72 2.26
N VAL A 35 5.64 30.46 3.37
CA VAL A 35 5.85 29.83 4.70
C VAL A 35 4.69 28.90 5.07
N LYS A 36 3.44 29.31 4.80
CA LYS A 36 2.26 28.47 5.07
C LYS A 36 2.20 27.24 4.16
N GLN A 37 2.63 27.37 2.90
CA GLN A 37 2.72 26.25 1.97
C GLN A 37 3.79 25.24 2.42
N ASP A 38 4.98 25.72 2.80
CA ASP A 38 6.08 24.88 3.31
C ASP A 38 5.67 24.14 4.60
N GLU A 39 4.99 24.82 5.53
CA GLU A 39 4.46 24.21 6.74
C GLU A 39 3.43 23.10 6.43
N LYS A 40 2.55 23.35 5.45
CA LYS A 40 1.53 22.39 5.01
C LYS A 40 2.15 21.21 4.26
N GLU A 41 3.13 21.44 3.40
CA GLU A 41 3.93 20.38 2.77
C GLU A 41 4.58 19.50 3.84
N ALA A 42 5.28 20.08 4.81
CA ALA A 42 5.92 19.34 5.90
C ALA A 42 4.92 18.53 6.75
N GLN A 43 3.68 19.01 6.93
CA GLN A 43 2.62 18.24 7.59
C GLN A 43 2.21 17.02 6.76
N TYR A 44 2.00 17.18 5.45
CA TYR A 44 1.69 16.07 4.57
C TYR A 44 2.82 15.04 4.49
N LEU A 45 4.07 15.49 4.41
CA LEU A 45 5.23 14.61 4.38
C LEU A 45 5.29 13.72 5.64
N ARG A 46 5.10 14.30 6.83
CA ARG A 46 5.07 13.53 8.08
C ARG A 46 3.90 12.54 8.13
N ALA A 47 2.72 12.94 7.66
CA ALA A 47 1.55 12.07 7.59
C ALA A 47 1.76 10.91 6.59
N LEU A 48 2.36 11.17 5.43
CA LEU A 48 2.74 10.16 4.46
C LEU A 48 3.78 9.17 5.02
N GLN A 49 4.77 9.64 5.79
CA GLN A 49 5.71 8.72 6.46
C GLN A 49 5.02 7.80 7.45
N ALA A 50 4.06 8.32 8.22
CA ALA A 50 3.29 7.50 9.15
C ALA A 50 2.45 6.44 8.41
N ASP A 51 1.79 6.84 7.31
CA ASP A 51 1.04 5.91 6.44
C ASP A 51 1.97 4.82 5.87
N LEU A 52 3.14 5.19 5.33
CA LEU A 52 4.12 4.24 4.79
C LEU A 52 4.69 3.29 5.84
N ALA A 53 4.90 3.77 7.08
CA ALA A 53 5.38 2.94 8.18
C ALA A 53 4.32 1.88 8.57
N ASN A 54 3.05 2.27 8.60
CA ASN A 54 1.93 1.35 8.82
C ASN A 54 1.84 0.32 7.68
N ASP A 55 1.95 0.76 6.43
CA ASP A 55 1.91 -0.13 5.27
C ASP A 55 3.05 -1.16 5.31
N ILE A 56 4.27 -0.74 5.66
CA ILE A 56 5.40 -1.68 5.83
C ILE A 56 5.10 -2.71 6.93
N SER A 57 4.50 -2.28 8.04
CA SER A 57 4.17 -3.19 9.14
C SER A 57 3.10 -4.21 8.73
N GLU A 58 2.01 -3.76 8.12
CA GLU A 58 0.90 -4.61 7.65
C GLU A 58 1.39 -5.60 6.58
N LEU A 59 2.18 -5.13 5.61
CA LEU A 59 2.76 -5.99 4.57
C LEU A 59 3.64 -7.10 5.15
N LYS A 60 4.50 -6.78 6.14
CA LYS A 60 5.35 -7.78 6.80
C LYS A 60 4.55 -8.83 7.55
N GLU A 61 3.51 -8.41 8.28
CA GLU A 61 2.61 -9.33 8.97
C GLU A 61 1.91 -10.28 7.99
N HIS A 62 1.47 -9.76 6.83
CA HIS A 62 0.87 -10.57 5.78
C HIS A 62 1.86 -11.49 5.08
N ILE A 63 3.11 -11.07 4.87
CA ILE A 63 4.18 -11.93 4.36
C ILE A 63 4.41 -13.09 5.31
N ASP A 64 4.57 -12.83 6.61
CA ASP A 64 4.80 -13.85 7.63
C ASP A 64 3.62 -14.83 7.72
N THR A 65 2.39 -14.31 7.72
CA THR A 65 1.18 -15.13 7.73
C THR A 65 1.10 -15.99 6.47
N THR A 66 1.35 -15.42 5.29
CA THR A 66 1.31 -16.14 4.02
C THR A 66 2.40 -17.21 3.95
N ASN A 67 3.59 -16.96 4.48
CA ASN A 67 4.66 -17.96 4.58
C ASN A 67 4.24 -19.15 5.45
N GLN A 68 3.49 -18.92 6.54
CA GLN A 68 2.93 -20.01 7.33
C GLN A 68 1.89 -20.82 6.54
N LEU A 69 1.02 -20.16 5.76
CA LEU A 69 0.04 -20.82 4.90
C LEU A 69 0.70 -21.66 3.81
N ILE A 70 1.74 -21.12 3.16
CA ILE A 70 2.58 -21.83 2.18
C ILE A 70 3.22 -23.06 2.83
N SER A 71 3.79 -22.93 4.03
CA SER A 71 4.39 -24.06 4.74
C SER A 71 3.38 -25.17 5.03
N LEU A 72 2.21 -24.82 5.58
CA LEU A 72 1.15 -25.78 5.91
C LEU A 72 0.59 -26.47 4.67
N THR A 73 0.43 -25.73 3.57
CA THR A 73 0.01 -26.28 2.27
C THR A 73 1.11 -27.19 1.68
N GLY A 74 2.37 -26.81 1.84
CA GLY A 74 3.53 -27.62 1.46
C GLY A 74 3.58 -28.96 2.21
N ASP A 75 3.29 -28.95 3.50
CA ASP A 75 3.22 -30.17 4.31
C ASP A 75 2.07 -31.08 3.86
N MET A 76 0.93 -30.52 3.43
CA MET A 76 -0.14 -31.33 2.84
C MET A 76 0.30 -32.08 1.59
N PHE A 77 1.11 -31.48 0.71
CA PHE A 77 1.66 -32.20 -0.44
C PHE A 77 2.54 -33.36 0.01
N LYS A 78 3.42 -33.16 1.00
CA LYS A 78 4.25 -34.25 1.54
C LYS A 78 3.39 -35.40 2.02
N PHE A 79 2.29 -35.13 2.71
CA PHE A 79 1.36 -36.15 3.16
C PHE A 79 0.68 -36.91 2.02
N ILE A 80 0.19 -36.18 1.01
CA ILE A 80 -0.47 -36.77 -0.16
C ILE A 80 0.48 -37.74 -0.87
N TYR A 81 1.74 -37.35 -1.04
CA TYR A 81 2.73 -38.14 -1.79
C TYR A 81 3.45 -39.21 -0.95
N MET A 82 3.67 -38.98 0.35
CA MET A 82 4.38 -39.92 1.24
C MET A 82 3.45 -40.91 1.94
N LYS A 83 2.12 -40.79 1.78
CA LYS A 83 1.10 -41.65 2.42
C LYS A 83 1.22 -41.71 3.94
N ALA A 84 1.53 -40.57 4.57
CA ALA A 84 1.53 -40.49 6.03
C ALA A 84 0.13 -40.77 6.62
N PRO A 85 0.03 -41.21 7.89
CA PRO A 85 -1.26 -41.46 8.55
C PRO A 85 -2.11 -40.19 8.67
N VAL A 86 -3.44 -40.30 8.57
CA VAL A 86 -4.36 -39.16 8.71
C VAL A 86 -4.21 -38.46 10.07
N ASP A 87 -3.95 -39.22 11.14
CA ASP A 87 -3.71 -38.66 12.49
C ASP A 87 -2.44 -37.80 12.57
N SER A 88 -1.58 -37.83 11.55
CA SER A 88 -0.43 -36.92 11.45
C SER A 88 -0.82 -35.52 10.94
N PHE A 89 -2.09 -35.30 10.57
CA PHE A 89 -2.61 -34.04 10.02
C PHE A 89 -3.69 -33.43 10.90
N SER A 90 -3.49 -32.16 11.25
CA SER A 90 -4.47 -31.37 11.98
C SER A 90 -5.46 -30.63 11.08
N ARG A 91 -6.59 -30.19 11.65
CA ARG A 91 -7.57 -29.34 10.96
C ARG A 91 -6.92 -28.06 10.43
N ARG A 92 -5.90 -27.56 11.13
CA ARG A 92 -5.12 -26.37 10.75
C ARG A 92 -4.51 -26.47 9.35
N HIS A 93 -4.04 -27.64 8.93
CA HIS A 93 -3.47 -27.82 7.60
C HIS A 93 -4.54 -27.61 6.51
N VAL A 94 -5.73 -28.18 6.72
CA VAL A 94 -6.82 -28.04 5.77
C VAL A 94 -7.35 -26.61 5.76
N THR A 95 -7.56 -26.00 6.93
CA THR A 95 -8.02 -24.60 7.04
C THR A 95 -7.05 -23.60 6.42
N ALA A 96 -5.75 -23.91 6.45
CA ALA A 96 -4.73 -23.07 5.83
C ALA A 96 -4.88 -23.02 4.30
N THR A 97 -5.45 -24.06 3.66
CA THR A 97 -5.60 -24.06 2.20
C THR A 97 -6.63 -23.04 1.73
N TYR A 98 -7.59 -22.62 2.55
CA TYR A 98 -8.64 -21.66 2.14
C TYR A 98 -8.63 -20.37 2.98
N SER A 99 -7.46 -19.99 3.49
CA SER A 99 -7.28 -18.70 4.20
C SER A 99 -6.83 -17.61 3.23
N THR A 100 -7.39 -16.40 3.33
CA THR A 100 -7.11 -15.29 2.40
C THR A 100 -6.76 -13.98 3.14
N PRO A 101 -5.66 -13.93 3.91
CA PRO A 101 -5.20 -12.65 4.45
C PRO A 101 -4.86 -11.72 3.28
N TYR A 102 -5.28 -10.46 3.31
CA TYR A 102 -5.05 -9.48 2.26
C TYR A 102 -4.67 -8.13 2.85
N PHE A 103 -3.87 -7.38 2.11
CA PHE A 103 -3.43 -6.03 2.47
C PHE A 103 -4.51 -5.00 2.08
N SER A 104 -4.88 -4.15 3.04
CA SER A 104 -5.88 -3.09 2.85
C SER A 104 -5.25 -1.75 2.47
N GLY A 105 -4.10 -1.44 3.07
CA GLY A 105 -3.26 -0.28 2.80
C GLY A 105 -3.80 1.07 3.26
N ASN A 106 -2.89 1.96 3.64
CA ASN A 106 -3.16 3.28 4.18
C ASN A 106 -2.90 4.35 3.11
N ASN A 107 -3.98 4.75 2.43
CA ASN A 107 -3.95 5.84 1.44
C ASN A 107 -4.68 7.11 1.90
N GLY A 108 -4.97 7.22 3.21
CA GLY A 108 -5.76 8.32 3.77
C GLY A 108 -5.16 9.70 3.49
N THR A 109 -3.86 9.87 3.72
CA THR A 109 -3.17 11.14 3.45
C THR A 109 -3.15 11.44 1.95
N TYR A 110 -2.82 10.46 1.12
CA TYR A 110 -2.79 10.62 -0.33
C TYR A 110 -4.17 11.01 -0.90
N LEU A 111 -5.23 10.31 -0.49
CA LEU A 111 -6.60 10.64 -0.92
C LEU A 111 -7.02 12.03 -0.43
N SER A 112 -6.63 12.43 0.78
CA SER A 112 -6.85 13.79 1.27
C SER A 112 -6.21 14.82 0.34
N MET A 113 -4.94 14.64 -0.03
CA MET A 113 -4.23 15.55 -0.95
C MET A 113 -4.85 15.61 -2.35
N ILE A 114 -5.34 14.48 -2.87
CA ILE A 114 -6.04 14.44 -4.17
C ILE A 114 -7.36 15.22 -4.07
N ASN A 115 -8.16 14.97 -3.04
CA ASN A 115 -9.48 15.57 -2.88
C ASN A 115 -9.42 17.07 -2.56
N SER A 116 -8.36 17.54 -1.89
CA SER A 116 -8.15 18.95 -1.60
C SER A 116 -7.40 19.70 -2.71
N GLY A 117 -6.87 19.01 -3.72
CA GLY A 117 -6.03 19.60 -4.77
C GLY A 117 -4.61 19.94 -4.30
N ASP A 118 -4.23 19.48 -3.11
CA ASP A 118 -2.95 19.77 -2.46
C ASP A 118 -1.78 18.92 -2.97
N LEU A 119 -1.99 17.97 -3.90
CA LEU A 119 -0.90 17.19 -4.47
C LEU A 119 0.20 18.09 -5.08
N ASN A 120 -0.17 19.26 -5.59
CA ASN A 120 0.77 20.22 -6.15
C ASN A 120 1.61 20.98 -5.10
N LEU A 121 1.25 20.89 -3.82
CA LEU A 121 2.06 21.42 -2.71
C LEU A 121 3.36 20.63 -2.51
N LEU A 122 3.43 19.38 -2.98
CA LEU A 122 4.68 18.62 -2.95
C LEU A 122 5.67 19.22 -3.93
N SER A 123 6.57 20.08 -3.45
CA SER A 123 7.50 20.87 -4.26
C SER A 123 8.44 19.98 -5.08
N ASP A 124 8.81 18.80 -4.55
CA ASP A 124 9.66 17.83 -5.22
C ASP A 124 8.88 16.99 -6.25
N PHE A 125 9.24 17.15 -7.53
CA PHE A 125 8.61 16.47 -8.65
C PHE A 125 8.86 14.96 -8.65
N GLU A 126 10.04 14.50 -8.21
CA GLU A 126 10.39 13.07 -8.19
C GLU A 126 9.56 12.34 -7.13
N LEU A 127 9.46 12.91 -5.92
CA LEU A 127 8.61 12.42 -4.83
C LEU A 127 7.15 12.38 -5.26
N ARG A 128 6.65 13.46 -5.86
CA ARG A 128 5.26 13.54 -6.33
C ARG A 128 4.94 12.42 -7.33
N GLN A 129 5.80 12.20 -8.32
CA GLN A 129 5.63 11.12 -9.28
C GLN A 129 5.72 9.73 -8.64
N ALA A 130 6.67 9.54 -7.71
CA ALA A 130 6.84 8.28 -7.02
C ALA A 130 5.61 7.92 -6.16
N LEU A 131 5.03 8.90 -5.45
CA LEU A 131 3.80 8.72 -4.68
C LEU A 131 2.61 8.37 -5.57
N VAL A 132 2.42 9.10 -6.68
CA VAL A 132 1.35 8.80 -7.64
C VAL A 132 1.52 7.38 -8.18
N LYS A 133 2.73 6.99 -8.59
CA LYS A 133 3.02 5.64 -9.08
C LYS A 133 2.69 4.58 -8.04
N TYR A 134 3.08 4.79 -6.79
CA TYR A 134 2.82 3.86 -5.69
C TYR A 134 1.32 3.62 -5.48
N TYR A 135 0.53 4.68 -5.30
CA TYR A 135 -0.89 4.55 -5.00
C TYR A 135 -1.77 4.18 -6.22
N THR A 136 -1.31 4.42 -7.45
CA THR A 136 -2.10 4.11 -8.66
C THR A 136 -1.69 2.81 -9.34
N LEU A 137 -0.39 2.54 -9.46
CA LEU A 137 0.14 1.37 -10.16
C LEU A 137 0.43 0.25 -9.17
N SER A 138 1.29 0.47 -8.18
CA SER A 138 1.72 -0.60 -7.25
C SER A 138 0.54 -1.17 -6.45
N TYR A 139 -0.32 -0.32 -5.90
CA TYR A 139 -1.55 -0.75 -5.21
C TYR A 139 -2.53 -1.52 -6.12
N SER A 140 -2.67 -1.13 -7.39
CA SER A 140 -3.62 -1.78 -8.28
C SER A 140 -3.13 -3.16 -8.75
N ASP A 141 -1.83 -3.29 -8.98
CA ASP A 141 -1.20 -4.58 -9.29
C ASP A 141 -1.27 -5.53 -8.09
N LEU A 142 -1.05 -5.03 -6.87
CA LEU A 142 -1.20 -5.81 -5.66
C LEU A 142 -2.64 -6.29 -5.45
N ARG A 143 -3.61 -5.36 -5.53
CA ARG A 143 -5.03 -5.69 -5.38
C ARG A 143 -5.49 -6.74 -6.40
N ARG A 144 -4.91 -6.74 -7.61
CA ARG A 144 -5.19 -7.78 -8.61
C ARG A 144 -4.67 -9.15 -8.16
N ALA A 145 -3.46 -9.22 -7.62
CA ALA A 145 -2.92 -10.46 -7.07
C ALA A 145 -3.75 -10.99 -5.89
N ASP A 146 -4.15 -10.10 -4.97
CA ASP A 146 -5.04 -10.44 -3.86
C ASP A 146 -6.40 -10.95 -4.34
N LYS A 147 -7.01 -10.28 -5.32
CA LYS A 147 -8.28 -10.69 -5.89
C LYS A 147 -8.22 -12.07 -6.53
N PHE A 148 -7.13 -12.41 -7.21
CA PHE A 148 -7.00 -13.74 -7.80
C PHE A 148 -6.97 -14.85 -6.74
N VAL A 149 -6.26 -14.62 -5.63
CA VAL A 149 -6.23 -15.57 -4.50
C VAL A 149 -7.62 -15.71 -3.89
N ASP A 150 -8.29 -14.58 -3.64
CA ASP A 150 -9.64 -14.55 -3.09
C ASP A 150 -10.66 -15.27 -4.00
N GLU A 151 -10.60 -15.05 -5.32
CA GLU A 151 -11.49 -15.70 -6.28
C GLU A 151 -11.26 -17.21 -6.36
N LEU A 152 -10.01 -17.67 -6.33
CA LEU A 152 -9.69 -19.12 -6.30
C LEU A 152 -10.26 -19.75 -5.03
N VAL A 153 -10.07 -19.10 -3.88
CA VAL A 153 -10.51 -19.64 -2.59
C VAL A 153 -12.03 -19.64 -2.50
N SER A 154 -12.69 -18.51 -2.77
CA SER A 154 -14.13 -18.35 -2.61
C SER A 154 -14.94 -19.16 -3.61
N ASN A 155 -14.50 -19.23 -4.88
CA ASN A 155 -15.29 -19.87 -5.94
C ASN A 155 -14.94 -21.33 -6.19
N SER A 156 -13.77 -21.79 -5.74
CA SER A 156 -13.31 -23.15 -6.05
C SER A 156 -12.88 -23.92 -4.81
N MET A 157 -11.94 -23.40 -4.02
CA MET A 157 -11.37 -24.18 -2.91
C MET A 157 -12.35 -24.37 -1.76
N TYR A 158 -12.99 -23.30 -1.28
CA TYR A 158 -13.92 -23.38 -0.16
C TYR A 158 -15.14 -24.26 -0.49
N PRO A 159 -15.79 -24.15 -1.67
CA PRO A 159 -16.84 -25.08 -2.08
C PRO A 159 -16.38 -26.54 -2.15
N TYR A 160 -15.16 -26.79 -2.66
CA TYR A 160 -14.59 -28.13 -2.74
C TYR A 160 -14.38 -28.74 -1.35
N ILE A 161 -13.75 -28.00 -0.44
CA ILE A 161 -13.49 -28.45 0.93
C ILE A 161 -14.81 -28.71 1.66
N LEU A 162 -15.76 -27.77 1.60
CA LEU A 162 -17.06 -27.89 2.27
C LEU A 162 -17.85 -29.13 1.80
N LYS A 163 -17.79 -29.42 0.50
CA LYS A 163 -18.53 -30.54 -0.09
C LYS A 163 -17.88 -31.90 0.19
N ASN A 164 -16.55 -31.96 0.21
CA ASN A 164 -15.84 -33.23 0.14
C ASN A 164 -15.04 -33.58 1.41
N VAL A 165 -14.64 -32.62 2.24
CA VAL A 165 -13.76 -32.87 3.40
C VAL A 165 -14.55 -32.82 4.70
N ALA A 166 -14.60 -33.96 5.40
CA ALA A 166 -15.24 -34.05 6.71
C ALA A 166 -14.23 -33.80 7.84
N PHE A 167 -14.53 -32.81 8.68
CA PHE A 167 -13.76 -32.52 9.90
C PHE A 167 -14.30 -33.33 11.07
N HIS A 168 -13.40 -33.89 11.89
CA HIS A 168 -13.83 -34.57 13.10
C HIS A 168 -14.38 -33.53 14.10
N PRO A 169 -15.51 -33.77 14.78
CA PRO A 169 -16.20 -32.75 15.58
C PRO A 169 -15.44 -32.39 16.88
N ILE A 170 -14.66 -33.33 17.42
CA ILE A 170 -13.96 -33.16 18.71
C ILE A 170 -12.45 -33.06 18.49
N GLU A 171 -11.82 -34.14 18.03
CA GLU A 171 -10.38 -34.23 17.77
C GLU A 171 -9.89 -33.32 16.63
N ASP A 172 -8.62 -32.90 16.73
CA ASP A 172 -7.96 -32.05 15.74
C ASP A 172 -7.47 -32.87 14.53
N ARG A 173 -8.40 -33.42 13.75
CA ARG A 173 -8.13 -34.15 12.52
C ARG A 173 -9.29 -34.05 11.51
N ILE A 174 -9.06 -34.58 10.31
CA ILE A 174 -10.10 -34.90 9.34
C ILE A 174 -10.50 -36.38 9.43
N GLU A 175 -11.70 -36.71 9.00
CA GLU A 175 -12.22 -38.10 9.00
C GLU A 175 -11.63 -38.93 7.85
N ASP A 176 -11.51 -38.32 6.66
CA ASP A 176 -10.99 -38.98 5.45
C ASP A 176 -10.11 -38.03 4.62
N SER A 177 -8.95 -38.53 4.21
CA SER A 177 -8.00 -37.81 3.37
C SER A 177 -8.14 -38.09 1.87
N THR A 178 -8.97 -39.05 1.48
CA THR A 178 -9.20 -39.44 0.08
C THR A 178 -9.58 -38.24 -0.82
N PRO A 179 -10.47 -37.33 -0.40
CA PRO A 179 -10.81 -36.13 -1.18
C PRO A 179 -9.60 -35.24 -1.50
N LEU A 180 -8.66 -35.11 -0.56
CA LEU A 180 -7.47 -34.27 -0.71
C LEU A 180 -6.43 -34.84 -1.68
N LYS A 181 -6.59 -36.11 -2.09
CA LYS A 181 -5.67 -36.81 -2.99
C LYS A 181 -6.15 -36.83 -4.45
N THR A 182 -7.28 -36.20 -4.76
CA THR A 182 -7.78 -36.09 -6.13
C THR A 182 -6.95 -35.11 -6.95
N ASN A 183 -6.93 -35.26 -8.28
CA ASN A 183 -6.26 -34.30 -9.17
C ASN A 183 -6.84 -32.88 -9.02
N GLU A 184 -8.15 -32.77 -8.81
CA GLU A 184 -8.81 -31.48 -8.57
C GLU A 184 -8.27 -30.81 -7.30
N ALA A 185 -8.26 -31.52 -6.16
CA ALA A 185 -7.74 -31.00 -4.90
C ALA A 185 -6.26 -30.60 -5.02
N ILE A 186 -5.44 -31.48 -5.61
CA ILE A 186 -4.00 -31.23 -5.81
C ILE A 186 -3.78 -29.98 -6.68
N ASN A 187 -4.55 -29.81 -7.76
CA ASN A 187 -4.44 -28.64 -8.64
C ASN A 187 -4.92 -27.36 -7.94
N LEU A 188 -6.00 -27.42 -7.14
CA LEU A 188 -6.48 -26.27 -6.37
C LEU A 188 -5.44 -25.82 -5.34
N MET A 189 -4.92 -26.74 -4.53
CA MET A 189 -3.87 -26.44 -3.56
C MET A 189 -2.57 -25.99 -4.24
N GLY A 190 -2.22 -26.56 -5.39
CA GLY A 190 -1.01 -26.21 -6.13
C GLY A 190 -1.11 -24.81 -6.72
N SER A 191 -2.28 -24.47 -7.26
CA SER A 191 -2.58 -23.12 -7.74
C SER A 191 -2.53 -22.11 -6.59
N TYR A 192 -3.17 -22.44 -5.47
CA TYR A 192 -3.15 -21.59 -4.27
C TYR A 192 -1.73 -21.36 -3.74
N PHE A 193 -0.93 -22.42 -3.61
CA PHE A 193 0.48 -22.33 -3.21
C PHE A 193 1.26 -21.37 -4.12
N ASN A 194 1.16 -21.54 -5.44
CA ASN A 194 1.85 -20.70 -6.41
C ASN A 194 1.39 -19.24 -6.35
N MET A 195 0.09 -19.02 -6.18
CA MET A 195 -0.49 -17.68 -6.13
C MET A 195 -0.13 -16.95 -4.83
N LEU A 196 -0.11 -17.65 -3.69
CA LEU A 196 0.40 -17.10 -2.43
C LEU A 196 1.88 -16.72 -2.54
N ALA A 197 2.70 -17.60 -3.13
CA ALA A 197 4.13 -17.33 -3.31
C ALA A 197 4.35 -16.09 -4.19
N ASN A 198 3.68 -16.01 -5.34
CA ASN A 198 3.79 -14.83 -6.21
C ASN A 198 3.25 -13.55 -5.56
N ARG A 199 2.19 -13.66 -4.76
CA ARG A 199 1.67 -12.51 -4.01
C ARG A 199 2.67 -12.03 -2.95
N ASN A 200 3.34 -12.94 -2.25
CA ASN A 200 4.36 -12.56 -1.27
C ASN A 200 5.53 -11.83 -1.91
N GLU A 201 5.98 -12.26 -3.11
CA GLU A 201 6.98 -11.49 -3.88
C GLU A 201 6.51 -10.05 -4.14
N LYS A 202 5.23 -9.86 -4.46
CA LYS A 202 4.65 -8.52 -4.66
C LYS A 202 4.55 -7.71 -3.37
N TYR A 203 4.26 -8.34 -2.23
CA TYR A 203 4.32 -7.65 -0.93
C TYR A 203 5.74 -7.19 -0.61
N ASP A 204 6.76 -8.03 -0.85
CA ASP A 204 8.16 -7.67 -0.66
C ASP A 204 8.58 -6.50 -1.58
N GLU A 205 8.22 -6.56 -2.87
CA GLU A 205 8.44 -5.45 -3.81
C GLU A 205 7.80 -4.15 -3.30
N LEU A 206 6.58 -4.22 -2.77
CA LEU A 206 5.87 -3.05 -2.27
C LEU A 206 6.51 -2.48 -1.00
N VAL A 207 7.00 -3.34 -0.10
CA VAL A 207 7.77 -2.93 1.08
C VAL A 207 9.02 -2.14 0.66
N ASP A 208 9.72 -2.56 -0.38
CA ASP A 208 10.89 -1.84 -0.88
C ASP A 208 10.54 -0.50 -1.53
N VAL A 209 9.39 -0.41 -2.22
CA VAL A 209 8.85 0.87 -2.70
C VAL A 209 8.53 1.80 -1.53
N CYS A 210 7.89 1.31 -0.46
CA CYS A 210 7.60 2.11 0.72
C CYS A 210 8.88 2.67 1.37
N LYS A 211 9.92 1.83 1.53
CA LYS A 211 11.23 2.28 2.07
C LYS A 211 11.89 3.32 1.18
N ALA A 212 11.79 3.17 -0.14
CA ALA A 212 12.34 4.15 -1.09
C ALA A 212 11.62 5.50 -0.99
N LEU A 213 10.29 5.49 -0.88
CA LEU A 213 9.48 6.68 -0.65
C LEU A 213 9.79 7.35 0.69
N ASP A 214 9.89 6.57 1.76
CA ASP A 214 10.22 7.10 3.09
C ASP A 214 11.60 7.78 3.10
N LYS A 215 12.58 7.21 2.39
CA LYS A 215 13.90 7.83 2.19
C LYS A 215 13.81 9.13 1.39
N LEU A 216 12.99 9.18 0.34
CA LEU A 216 12.76 10.40 -0.43
C LEU A 216 12.13 11.48 0.46
N ILE A 217 11.09 11.14 1.23
CA ILE A 217 10.43 12.08 2.14
C ILE A 217 11.40 12.57 3.22
N SER A 218 12.18 11.68 3.83
CA SER A 218 13.17 12.03 4.85
C SER A 218 14.25 12.99 4.35
N SER A 219 14.52 13.03 3.04
CA SER A 219 15.49 13.98 2.47
C SER A 219 14.93 15.40 2.30
N LYS A 220 13.62 15.61 2.52
CA LYS A 220 12.90 16.87 2.33
C LYS A 220 12.38 17.49 3.62
N LEU A 221 12.41 16.73 4.72
CA LEU A 221 12.12 17.20 6.08
C LEU A 221 13.40 17.67 6.77
#